data_AF-A0A2H6IFL5-F1
#
_entry.id   AF-A0A2H6IFL5-F1
#
_cell.length_a   1.000
_cell.length_b   1.000
_cell.length_c   1.000
_cell.angle_alpha   90.00
_cell.angle_beta   90.00
_cell.angle_gamma   90.00
#
_symmetry.space_group_name_H-M   'P 1'
#
loop_
_entity.id
_entity.type
_entity.pdbx_description
1 polymer ?
#
loop_
_entity_poly.entity_id
_entity_poly.type
_entity_poly.pdbx_seq_one_letter_code
_entity_poly.pdbx_strand_id
1 'polypeptide(L)' 'MPMDEQIIVLYAGTQGFLDDLPVESIGNFEQGLLSYFRSQKPEIKEAIVTKKALDEELKNKINEAISAFKSTFQP' A
#
# COMPACT_ATOMS: atom_id res chain seq x y z
N MET A 1 -0.93 -5.38 -13.29
CA MET A 1 -0.22 -4.82 -12.12
C MET A 1 1.07 -5.59 -11.89
N PRO A 2 2.21 -4.91 -11.71
CA PRO A 2 3.49 -5.49 -11.29
C PRO A 2 3.41 -6.23 -9.93
N MET A 3 4.40 -7.08 -9.64
CA MET A 3 4.43 -7.90 -8.43
C MET A 3 4.50 -7.07 -7.14
N ASP A 4 5.28 -5.99 -7.13
CA ASP A 4 5.39 -5.03 -6.04
C ASP A 4 4.05 -4.36 -5.71
N GLU A 5 3.26 -4.04 -6.72
CA GLU A 5 1.90 -3.50 -6.53
C GLU A 5 0.95 -4.53 -5.94
N GLN A 6 1.04 -5.79 -6.38
CA GLN A 6 0.24 -6.88 -5.79
C GLN A 6 0.58 -7.08 -4.32
N ILE A 7 1.88 -7.03 -3.99
CA ILE A 7 2.36 -7.15 -2.61
C ILE A 7 1.80 -6.03 -1.74
N ILE A 8 1.82 -4.78 -2.22
CA ILE A 8 1.29 -3.63 -1.47
C ILE A 8 -0.21 -3.79 -1.18
N VAL A 9 -1.00 -4.17 -2.18
CA VAL A 9 -2.46 -4.35 -2.02
C VAL A 9 -2.79 -5.50 -1.07
N LEU A 10 -2.12 -6.65 -1.23
CA LEU A 10 -2.30 -7.80 -0.34
C LEU A 10 -1.83 -7.47 1.09
N TYR A 11 -0.74 -6.73 1.24
CA TYR A 11 -0.27 -6.28 2.54
C TYR A 11 -1.29 -5.36 3.22
N ALA A 12 -1.86 -4.40 2.48
CA ALA A 12 -2.88 -3.50 3.01
C ALA A 12 -4.12 -4.28 3.52
N GLY A 13 -4.59 -5.27 2.76
CA GLY A 13 -5.69 -6.12 3.18
C GLY A 13 -5.36 -7.04 4.36
N THR A 14 -4.21 -7.71 4.34
CA THR A 14 -3.82 -8.66 5.42
C THR A 14 -3.48 -7.99 6.75
N GLN A 15 -3.08 -6.71 6.73
CA GLN A 15 -2.79 -5.93 7.94
C GLN A 15 -4.00 -5.13 8.46
N GLY A 16 -5.19 -5.32 7.89
CA GLY A 16 -6.42 -4.67 8.35
C GLY A 16 -6.55 -3.19 8.01
N PHE A 17 -5.75 -2.65 7.07
CA PHE A 17 -5.85 -1.24 6.67
C PHE A 17 -7.15 -0.92 5.93
N LEU A 18 -7.88 -1.93 5.46
CA LEU A 18 -9.13 -1.81 4.72
C LEU A 18 -10.37 -2.06 5.58
N ASP A 19 -10.21 -2.48 6.84
CA ASP A 19 -11.32 -3.01 7.67
C ASP A 19 -12.39 -1.97 8.04
N ASP A 20 -12.01 -0.69 8.04
CA ASP A 20 -12.86 0.47 8.32
C ASP A 20 -13.45 1.11 7.06
N LEU A 21 -13.11 0.61 5.87
CA LEU A 21 -13.64 1.12 4.60
C LEU A 21 -14.89 0.35 4.18
N PRO A 22 -15.92 1.04 3.65
CA PRO A 22 -17.05 0.35 3.03
C PRO A 22 -16.58 -0.41 1.79
N VAL A 23 -17.20 -1.57 1.52
CA VAL A 23 -16.81 -2.47 0.43
C VAL A 23 -16.81 -1.77 -0.93
N GLU A 24 -17.75 -0.85 -1.16
CA GLU A 24 -17.87 -0.08 -2.40
C GLU A 24 -16.67 0.85 -2.65
N SER A 25 -16.00 1.32 -1.58
CA SER A 25 -14.85 2.23 -1.67
C SER A 25 -13.50 1.49 -1.77
N ILE A 26 -13.47 0.16 -1.58
CA ILE A 26 -12.23 -0.65 -1.67
C ILE A 26 -11.57 -0.51 -3.04
N GLY A 27 -12.34 -0.55 -4.13
CA GLY A 27 -11.80 -0.40 -5.49
C GLY A 27 -11.17 0.96 -5.74
N ASN A 28 -11.79 2.03 -5.23
CA ASN A 28 -11.25 3.39 -5.31
C ASN A 28 -10.00 3.55 -4.44
N PHE A 29 -10.00 2.94 -3.24
CA PHE A 29 -8.85 2.93 -2.36
C PHE A 29 -7.66 2.23 -2.99
N GLU A 30 -7.85 1.04 -3.59
CA GLU A 30 -6.80 0.29 -4.27
C GLU A 30 -6.15 1.14 -5.37
N GLN A 31 -6.95 1.74 -6.26
CA GLN A 31 -6.43 2.57 -7.35
C GLN A 31 -5.68 3.79 -6.84
N GLY A 32 -6.23 4.47 -5.82
CA GLY A 32 -5.59 5.63 -5.20
C GLY A 32 -4.29 5.26 -4.49
N LEU A 33 -4.27 4.15 -3.76
CA LEU A 33 -3.09 3.62 -3.07
C LEU A 33 -1.98 3.31 -4.07
N LEU A 34 -2.30 2.58 -5.14
CA LEU A 34 -1.33 2.25 -6.19
C LEU A 34 -0.78 3.51 -6.86
N SER A 35 -1.64 4.51 -7.12
CA SER A 35 -1.21 5.80 -7.68
C SER A 35 -0.27 6.56 -6.72
N TYR A 36 -0.60 6.56 -5.43
CA TYR A 36 0.23 7.16 -4.38
C TYR A 36 1.61 6.48 -4.30
N PHE A 37 1.65 5.16 -4.28
CA PHE A 37 2.92 4.42 -4.23
C PHE A 37 3.75 4.60 -5.51
N ARG A 38 3.12 4.68 -6.69
CA ARG A 38 3.82 4.97 -7.95
C ARG A 38 4.47 6.35 -7.95
N SER A 39 3.78 7.35 -7.40
CA SER A 39 4.17 8.75 -7.55
C SER A 39 5.03 9.26 -6.40
N GLN A 40 4.72 8.85 -5.17
CA GLN A 40 5.32 9.40 -3.95
C GLN A 40 6.23 8.42 -3.21
N LYS A 41 6.13 7.12 -3.48
CA LYS A 41 6.92 6.07 -2.80
C LYS A 41 7.59 5.08 -3.76
N PRO A 42 8.22 5.52 -4.88
CA PRO A 42 8.89 4.62 -5.81
C PRO A 42 10.01 3.80 -5.14
N GLU A 43 10.66 4.35 -4.11
CA GLU A 43 11.72 3.68 -3.35
C GLU A 43 11.22 2.44 -2.59
N ILE A 44 9.97 2.45 -2.12
CA ILE A 44 9.38 1.30 -1.45
C ILE A 44 9.13 0.19 -2.46
N LYS A 45 8.63 0.53 -3.65
CA LYS A 45 8.41 -0.42 -4.74
C LYS A 45 9.72 -1.09 -5.17
N GLU A 46 10.78 -0.32 -5.36
CA GLU A 46 12.10 -0.82 -5.71
C GLU A 46 12.68 -1.73 -4.61
N ALA A 47 12.51 -1.35 -3.34
CA ALA A 47 12.93 -2.17 -2.20
C ALA A 47 12.20 -3.52 -2.15
N ILE A 48 10.89 -3.56 -2.45
CA ILE A 48 10.11 -4.81 -2.50
C ILE A 48 10.67 -5.75 -3.58
N VAL A 49 10.94 -5.23 -4.79
CA VAL A 49 11.47 -6.03 -5.90
C VAL A 49 12.89 -6.53 -5.60
N THR A 50 13.72 -5.69 -4.99
CA THR A 50 15.14 -5.97 -4.75
C THR A 50 15.34 -6.92 -3.57
N LYS A 51 14.72 -6.63 -2.42
CA LYS A 51 14.88 -7.43 -1.20
C LYS A 51 14.19 -8.79 -1.32
N LYS A 52 13.09 -8.88 -2.09
CA LYS A 52 12.22 -10.08 -2.18
C LYS A 52 11.71 -10.57 -0.82
N ALA A 53 11.76 -9.72 0.18
CA ALA A 53 11.34 -9.96 1.55
C ALA A 53 10.86 -8.63 2.15
N LEU A 54 9.84 -8.71 3.01
CA LEU A 54 9.36 -7.58 3.80
C LEU A 54 9.98 -7.68 5.20
N ASP A 55 11.16 -7.09 5.38
CA ASP A 55 11.73 -6.94 6.71
C ASP A 55 11.00 -5.87 7.54
N GLU A 56 11.28 -5.82 8.84
CA GLU A 56 10.59 -4.91 9.76
C GLU A 56 10.75 -3.43 9.36
N GLU A 57 11.91 -3.04 8.82
CA GLU A 57 12.13 -1.67 8.34
C GLU A 57 11.22 -1.36 7.14
N LEU A 58 11.16 -2.26 6.16
CA LEU A 58 10.31 -2.08 4.97
C LEU A 58 8.83 -2.13 5.33
N LYS A 59 8.41 -3.01 6.24
CA LYS A 59 7.04 -3.05 6.77
C LYS A 59 6.66 -1.72 7.43
N ASN A 60 7.53 -1.16 8.26
CA ASN A 60 7.27 0.14 8.91
C ASN A 60 7.09 1.24 7.86
N LYS A 61 7.96 1.30 6.84
CA LYS A 61 7.81 2.26 5.74
C LYS A 61 6.50 2.09 4.98
N ILE A 62 6.09 0.85 4.70
CA ILE A 62 4.82 0.55 4.04
C ILE A 62 3.65 0.99 4.95
N ASN A 63 3.69 0.68 6.24
CA ASN A 63 2.65 1.06 7.21
C ASN A 63 2.47 2.58 7.28
N GLU A 64 3.57 3.32 7.38
CA GLU A 64 3.56 4.78 7.39
C GLU A 64 2.99 5.34 6.08
N ALA A 65 3.41 4.80 4.94
CA ALA A 65 2.93 5.22 3.62
C ALA A 65 1.42 4.97 3.44
N ILE A 66 0.93 3.78 3.81
CA ILE A 66 -0.50 3.45 3.74
C ILE A 66 -1.30 4.35 4.68
N SER A 67 -0.82 4.57 5.91
CA SER A 67 -1.50 5.42 6.90
C SER A 67 -1.56 6.88 6.46
N ALA A 68 -0.47 7.39 5.87
CA ALA A 68 -0.42 8.73 5.30
C ALA A 68 -1.40 8.89 4.14
N PHE A 69 -1.43 7.93 3.21
CA PHE A 69 -2.40 7.94 2.11
C PHE A 69 -3.83 7.87 2.63
N LYS A 70 -4.11 6.95 3.56
CA LYS A 70 -5.44 6.76 4.14
C LYS A 70 -5.97 8.00 4.86
N SER A 71 -5.09 8.78 5.50
CA SER A 71 -5.46 10.06 6.10
C SER A 71 -5.90 11.12 5.08
N THR A 72 -5.48 10.97 3.81
CA THR A 72 -5.90 11.84 2.70
C THR A 72 -7.06 11.26 1.90
N PHE A 73 -7.34 9.97 2.08
CA PHE A 73 -8.41 9.27 1.37
C PHE A 73 -9.74 9.47 2.10
N GLN A 74 -10.75 9.90 1.37
CA GLN A 74 -12.13 9.93 1.84
C GLN A 74 -12.93 8.90 1.04
N PRO A 75 -13.58 7.93 1.71
CA PRO A 75 -14.32 6.85 1.06
C PRO A 75 -15.57 7.32 0.31
#